data_AF-Q9X973-F1
#
_entry.id   AF-Q9X973-F1
#
_cell.length_a   1.000
_cell.length_b   1.000
_cell.length_c   1.000
_cell.angle_alpha   90.00
_cell.angle_beta   90.00
_cell.angle_gamma   90.00
#
_symmetry.space_group_name_H-M   'P 1'
#
loop_
_entity.id
_entity.type
_entity.pdbx_description
1 polymer ?
#
loop_
_entity_poly.entity_id
_entity_poly.type
_entity_poly.pdbx_seq_one_letter_code
_entity_poly.pdbx_strand_id
1 'polypeptide(L)' 'MSKIYNNITELIGNTPIVKLNHLVPDGAADVYVKLEAFNPGS' A
#
# COMPACT_ATOMS: atom_id res chain seq x y z
N MET A 1 -11.71 -11.40 5.79
CA MET A 1 -12.05 -11.52 7.23
C MET A 1 -11.80 -10.17 7.87
N SER A 2 -12.80 -9.55 8.50
CA SER A 2 -12.57 -8.35 9.30
C SER A 2 -11.78 -8.71 10.56
N LYS A 3 -10.77 -7.91 10.88
CA LYS A 3 -10.04 -7.96 12.15
C LYS A 3 -10.50 -6.80 13.04
N ILE A 4 -10.65 -7.06 14.33
CA ILE A 4 -10.91 -6.03 15.35
C ILE A 4 -9.58 -5.73 16.04
N TYR A 5 -9.29 -4.45 16.24
CA TYR A 5 -8.05 -3.94 16.84
C TYR A 5 -8.37 -3.17 18.13
N ASN A 6 -7.43 -3.11 19.06
CA ASN A 6 -7.68 -2.45 20.35
C ASN A 6 -7.53 -0.93 20.29
N ASN A 7 -6.70 -0.44 19.37
CA ASN A 7 -6.47 0.99 19.19
C ASN A 7 -6.00 1.31 17.76
N ILE A 8 -6.04 2.60 17.40
CA ILE A 8 -5.73 3.07 16.04
C ILE A 8 -4.27 2.85 15.63
N THR A 9 -3.33 2.80 16.58
CA THR A 9 -1.90 2.62 16.26
C THR A 9 -1.61 1.22 15.71
N GLU A 10 -2.44 0.22 16.04
CA GLU A 10 -2.33 -1.14 15.50
C GLU A 10 -2.71 -1.22 14.00
N LEU A 11 -3.30 -0.16 13.45
CA LEU A 11 -3.62 -0.03 12.02
C LEU A 11 -2.48 0.61 11.21
N ILE A 12 -1.41 1.07 11.86
CA ILE A 12 -0.22 1.61 11.17
C ILE A 12 0.53 0.46 10.49
N GLY A 13 0.97 0.69 9.26
CA GLY A 13 1.67 -0.27 8.41
C GLY A 13 0.72 -1.17 7.64
N ASN A 14 1.23 -2.32 7.18
CA ASN A 14 0.52 -3.25 6.29
C ASN A 14 -0.14 -2.56 5.08
N THR A 15 0.48 -1.47 4.62
CA THR A 15 0.02 -0.67 3.49
C THR A 15 0.20 -1.43 2.20
N PRO A 16 -0.78 -1.34 1.27
CA PRO A 16 -0.76 -2.16 0.07
C PRO A 16 0.40 -1.74 -0.84
N ILE A 17 0.98 -2.75 -1.48
CA ILE A 17 1.92 -2.58 -2.59
C ILE A 17 1.16 -2.85 -3.88
N VAL A 18 1.19 -1.90 -4.81
CA VAL A 18 0.48 -2.00 -6.09
C VAL A 18 1.47 -1.93 -7.25
N LYS A 19 1.23 -2.72 -8.31
CA LYS A 19 2.00 -2.69 -9.55
C LYS A 19 1.52 -1.55 -10.44
N LEU A 20 2.45 -0.80 -11.04
CA LEU A 20 2.11 0.21 -12.04
C LEU A 20 1.92 -0.46 -13.41
N ASN A 21 0.73 -0.30 -14.00
CA ASN A 21 0.37 -0.97 -15.26
C ASN A 21 0.44 -0.09 -16.51
N HIS A 22 0.36 1.25 -16.35
CA HIS A 22 0.24 2.17 -17.50
C HIS A 22 1.33 3.23 -17.58
N LEU A 23 2.06 3.47 -16.49
CA LEU A 23 3.11 4.49 -16.42
C LEU A 23 4.49 3.93 -16.81
N VAL A 24 4.66 2.61 -16.74
CA VAL A 24 5.94 1.94 -16.96
C VAL A 24 6.05 1.55 -18.44
N PRO A 25 7.08 2.01 -19.18
CA PRO A 25 7.29 1.64 -20.57
C PRO A 25 7.61 0.15 -20.77
N ASP A 26 7.32 -0.35 -21.96
CA ASP A 26 7.67 -1.73 -22.34
C ASP A 26 9.20 -1.94 -22.30
N GLY A 27 9.61 -3.09 -21.77
CA GLY A 27 11.03 -3.45 -21.61
C GLY A 27 11.72 -2.85 -20.39
N ALA A 28 11.03 -2.01 -19.61
CA ALA A 28 11.50 -1.58 -18.29
C ALA A 28 11.25 -2.66 -17.22
N ALA A 29 11.83 -2.45 -16.04
CA ALA A 29 11.57 -3.30 -14.88
C ALA A 29 10.14 -3.12 -14.35
N ASP A 30 9.63 -4.14 -13.67
CA ASP A 30 8.38 -4.02 -12.92
C ASP A 30 8.53 -3.00 -11.79
N VAL A 31 7.66 -1.99 -11.78
CA VAL A 31 7.62 -0.96 -10.73
C VAL A 31 6.43 -1.17 -9.82
N TYR A 32 6.70 -1.15 -8.52
CA TYR A 32 5.70 -1.27 -7.47
C TYR A 32 5.74 -0.04 -6.57
N VAL A 33 4.56 0.41 -6.12
CA VAL A 33 4.41 1.56 -5.22
C VAL A 33 3.77 1.09 -3.92
N LYS A 34 4.35 1.51 -2.79
CA LYS A 34 3.81 1.27 -1.45
C LYS A 34 2.93 2.46 -1.05
N LEU A 35 1.64 2.21 -0.84
CA LEU A 35 0.64 3.27 -0.63
C LEU A 35 0.56 3.67 0.85
N GLU A 36 1.57 4.41 1.34
CA GLU A 36 1.63 4.84 2.75
C GLU A 36 0.49 5.75 3.19
N ALA A 37 -0.22 6.38 2.25
CA ALA A 37 -1.42 7.17 2.53
C ALA A 37 -2.58 6.36 3.16
N PHE A 38 -2.50 5.03 3.12
CA PHE A 38 -3.46 4.13 3.78
C PHE A 38 -3.18 3.96 5.27
N ASN A 39 -2.10 4.51 5.80
CA ASN A 39 -1.91 4.61 7.25
C ASN A 39 -2.98 5.55 7.86
N PRO A 40 -3.48 5.24 9.07
CA PRO A 40 -4.37 6.14 9.78
C PRO A 40 -3.67 7.47 10.10
N GLY A 41 -4.34 8.59 9.81
CA GLY A 41 -3.85 9.94 10.13
C GLY A 41 -2.97 10.60 9.06
N SER A 42 -2.97 10.06 7.83
CA SER A 42 -2.31 10.65 6.65
C SER A 42 -3.12 11.78 6.02
#